data_AF-A0A840MUU6-F1
#
_entry.id   AF-A0A840MUU6-F1
#
_cell.length_a   1.000
_cell.length_b   1.000
_cell.length_c   1.000
_cell.angle_alpha   90.00
_cell.angle_beta   90.00
_cell.angle_gamma   90.00
#
_symmetry.space_group_name_H-M   'P 1'
#
loop_
_entity.id
_entity.type
_entity.pdbx_description
1 polymer ?
#
loop_
_entity_poly.entity_id
_entity_poly.type
_entity_poly.pdbx_seq_one_letter_code
_entity_poly.pdbx_strand_id
1 'polypeptide(L)'
;MPASFHEILFPLDIALKSAGGPERRTDIVTFGSGREERNARWAHSRRRFDAGYGVKTLDALQEVVAFFEERRGQLYGFRWRDRLDHSSAPPASDISPLDQALGAGDGARAAFQLIKTYGSTYAPYTRSIAKPVPGSVRVAVAGSEVASGTVFTCDHTTGVVTFLGGHIPASGAAVTAGYLFDVPVRFDTDYLEVDLSAFAAGAIPKIPLVEIRP
;
A
#
# COMPACT_ATOMS: atom_id res chain seq x y z
N MET A 1 -15.10 16.05 -5.39
CA MET A 1 -14.48 15.42 -6.57
C MET A 1 -13.60 14.30 -6.05
N PRO A 2 -13.80 13.03 -6.43
CA PRO A 2 -12.81 12.00 -6.09
C PRO A 2 -11.45 12.48 -6.62
N ALA A 3 -10.39 12.35 -5.83
CA ALA A 3 -9.05 12.67 -6.30
C ALA A 3 -8.77 11.80 -7.53
N SER A 4 -8.40 12.41 -8.65
CA SER A 4 -8.21 11.68 -9.89
C SER A 4 -7.06 10.67 -9.73
N PHE A 5 -7.34 9.39 -9.96
CA PHE A 5 -6.39 8.28 -9.76
C PHE A 5 -6.29 7.45 -11.03
N HIS A 6 -5.05 7.17 -11.47
CA HIS A 6 -4.78 6.27 -12.59
C HIS A 6 -4.38 4.90 -12.05
N GLU A 7 -5.10 3.86 -12.48
CA GLU A 7 -4.85 2.45 -12.09
C GLU A 7 -3.64 1.86 -12.84
N ILE A 8 -2.50 2.56 -12.75
CA ILE A 8 -1.24 2.19 -13.37
C ILE A 8 -0.14 2.14 -12.32
N LEU A 9 0.75 1.17 -12.47
CA LEU A 9 1.90 0.95 -11.61
C LEU A 9 3.08 1.80 -12.08
N PHE A 10 3.74 2.47 -11.15
CA PHE A 10 5.02 3.12 -11.42
C PHE A 10 6.07 2.07 -11.87
N PRO A 11 6.96 2.38 -12.83
CA PRO A 11 7.93 1.42 -13.36
C PRO A 11 8.71 0.66 -12.27
N LEU A 12 8.59 -0.68 -12.27
CA LEU A 12 9.08 -1.54 -11.19
C LEU A 12 10.59 -1.60 -11.07
N ASP A 13 11.30 -1.55 -12.20
CA ASP A 13 12.77 -1.59 -12.23
C ASP A 13 13.38 -0.37 -11.52
N ILE A 14 12.65 0.76 -11.57
CA ILE A 14 12.99 2.01 -10.89
C ILE A 14 12.57 1.95 -9.41
N ALA A 15 11.44 1.31 -9.08
CA ALA A 15 11.04 1.13 -7.68
C ALA A 15 12.01 0.24 -6.87
N LEU A 16 12.89 -0.53 -7.52
CA LEU A 16 13.75 -1.54 -6.89
C LEU A 16 14.70 -1.00 -5.80
N LYS A 17 15.10 0.27 -5.91
CA LYS A 17 16.15 0.90 -5.08
C LYS A 17 15.65 2.11 -4.30
N SER A 18 14.35 2.41 -4.35
CA SER A 18 13.76 3.57 -3.71
C SER A 18 13.99 3.62 -2.19
N ALA A 19 14.11 4.82 -1.64
CA ALA A 19 14.12 5.04 -0.19
C ALA A 19 12.74 5.52 0.26
N GLY A 20 12.32 5.21 1.49
CA GLY A 20 11.03 5.69 2.00
C GLY A 20 10.56 4.96 3.25
N GLY A 21 9.42 5.39 3.78
CA GLY A 21 8.83 4.77 4.95
C GLY A 21 7.60 5.51 5.50
N PRO A 22 7.00 4.96 6.57
CA PRO A 22 5.82 5.54 7.22
C PRO A 22 6.16 6.75 8.07
N GLU A 23 5.40 7.84 7.93
CA GLU A 23 5.43 9.01 8.79
C GLU A 23 4.24 8.99 9.76
N ARG A 24 4.49 9.27 11.04
CA ARG A 24 3.45 9.50 12.06
C ARG A 24 3.52 10.92 12.57
N ARG A 25 2.34 11.49 12.85
CA ARG A 25 2.21 12.84 13.40
C ARG A 25 1.70 12.78 14.83
N THR A 26 2.61 13.01 15.78
CA THR A 26 2.32 13.04 17.21
C THR A 26 2.75 14.40 17.75
N ASP A 27 1.82 15.13 18.35
CA ASP A 27 2.13 16.38 19.03
C ASP A 27 2.52 16.04 20.49
N ILE A 28 3.63 16.62 20.97
CA ILE A 28 4.15 16.41 22.32
C ILE A 28 4.01 17.74 23.08
N VAL A 29 3.31 17.69 24.21
CA VAL A 29 3.16 18.84 25.13
C VAL A 29 3.88 18.49 26.43
N THR A 30 4.91 19.26 26.77
CA THR A 30 5.65 19.11 28.03
C THR A 30 5.10 20.10 29.07
N PHE A 31 4.69 19.58 30.22
CA PHE A 31 4.20 20.39 31.34
C PHE A 31 5.35 20.94 32.18
N GLY A 32 5.12 22.03 32.91
CA GLY A 32 6.09 22.59 33.86
C GLY A 32 6.50 21.63 35.00
N SER A 33 5.77 20.53 35.18
CA SER A 33 6.09 19.44 36.11
C SER A 33 7.05 18.39 35.54
N GLY A 34 7.48 18.51 34.27
CA GLY A 34 8.30 17.52 33.57
C GLY A 34 7.52 16.33 33.00
N ARG A 35 6.18 16.30 33.15
CA ARG A 35 5.30 15.31 32.51
C ARG A 35 5.08 15.65 31.04
N GLU A 36 4.76 14.65 30.23
CA GLU A 36 4.41 14.82 28.82
C GLU A 36 3.01 14.29 28.52
N GLU A 37 2.28 15.00 27.66
CA GLU A 37 1.10 14.51 26.96
C GLU A 37 1.42 14.34 25.48
N ARG A 38 1.00 13.20 24.91
CA ARG A 38 1.29 12.81 23.52
C ARG A 38 -0.02 12.61 22.78
N ASN A 39 -0.30 13.46 21.79
CA ASN A 39 -1.52 13.42 21.02
C ASN A 39 -1.25 12.97 19.59
N ALA A 40 -1.76 11.79 19.21
CA ALA A 40 -1.64 11.27 17.85
C ALA A 40 -2.63 12.01 16.93
N ARG A 41 -2.11 12.93 16.10
CA ARG A 41 -2.93 13.74 15.17
C ARG A 41 -3.46 12.94 13.99
N TRP A 42 -2.78 11.85 13.62
CA TRP A 42 -3.22 10.95 12.56
C TRP A 42 -3.47 9.54 13.10
N ALA A 43 -4.62 8.98 12.76
CA ALA A 43 -4.95 7.58 13.07
C ALA A 43 -4.07 6.57 12.30
N HIS A 44 -3.71 6.89 11.05
CA HIS A 44 -2.85 6.06 10.21
C HIS A 44 -1.60 6.82 9.80
N SER A 45 -0.49 6.10 9.67
CA SER A 45 0.73 6.68 9.09
C SER A 45 0.51 7.11 7.64
N ARG A 46 1.26 8.10 7.18
CA ARG A 46 1.33 8.49 5.77
C ARG A 46 2.73 8.18 5.25
N ARG A 47 2.86 7.37 4.20
CA ARG A 47 4.18 7.01 3.66
C ARG A 47 4.72 8.08 2.73
N ARG A 48 6.04 8.22 2.73
CA ARG A 48 6.80 9.05 1.77
C ARG A 48 7.89 8.19 1.16
N PHE A 49 8.14 8.40 -0.12
CA PHE A 49 9.15 7.67 -0.87
C PHE A 49 9.96 8.61 -1.77
N ASP A 50 11.13 8.16 -2.20
CA ASP A 50 11.92 8.75 -3.27
C ASP A 50 12.27 7.66 -4.29
N ALA A 51 11.70 7.78 -5.49
CA ALA A 51 11.92 6.83 -6.59
C ALA A 51 13.26 7.06 -7.32
N GLY A 52 13.96 8.15 -7.00
CA GLY A 52 15.21 8.58 -7.62
C GLY A 52 16.28 7.51 -7.73
N TYR A 53 16.46 6.75 -6.66
CA TYR A 53 17.53 5.75 -6.51
C TYR A 53 17.50 4.63 -7.54
N GLY A 54 16.35 4.40 -8.20
CA GLY A 54 16.23 3.41 -9.26
C GLY A 54 16.55 3.90 -10.65
N VAL A 55 16.62 5.21 -10.86
CA VAL A 55 16.87 5.79 -12.19
C VAL A 55 18.37 5.76 -12.46
N LYS A 56 18.79 4.86 -13.34
CA LYS A 56 20.22 4.59 -13.63
C LYS A 56 20.62 4.82 -15.08
N THR A 57 19.65 4.92 -15.97
CA THR A 57 19.85 5.09 -17.40
C THR A 57 19.08 6.31 -17.88
N LEU A 58 19.51 6.89 -19.00
CA LEU A 58 18.78 7.99 -19.63
C LEU A 58 17.36 7.54 -20.06
N ASP A 59 17.22 6.29 -20.52
CA ASP A 59 15.92 5.73 -20.91
C ASP A 59 14.96 5.65 -19.72
N ALA A 60 15.44 5.19 -18.55
CA ALA A 60 14.64 5.15 -17.33
C ALA A 60 14.25 6.56 -16.87
N LEU A 61 15.15 7.55 -17.04
CA LEU A 61 14.86 8.94 -16.73
C LEU A 61 13.79 9.51 -17.66
N GLN A 62 13.86 9.21 -18.96
CA GLN A 62 12.82 9.59 -19.93
C GLN A 62 11.48 8.94 -19.64
N GLU A 63 11.47 7.66 -19.24
CA GLU A 63 10.25 6.95 -18.81
C GLU A 63 9.60 7.65 -17.60
N VAL A 64 10.39 8.04 -16.60
CA VAL A 64 9.89 8.81 -15.45
C VAL A 64 9.34 10.16 -15.88
N VAL A 65 10.03 10.91 -16.75
CA VAL A 65 9.55 12.21 -17.24
C VAL A 65 8.23 12.07 -17.98
N ALA A 66 8.12 11.08 -18.89
CA ALA A 66 6.88 10.79 -19.58
C ALA A 66 5.76 10.41 -18.58
N PHE A 67 6.09 9.60 -17.57
CA PHE A 67 5.15 9.21 -16.54
C PHE A 67 4.68 10.41 -15.71
N PHE A 68 5.59 11.33 -15.36
CA PHE A 68 5.33 12.56 -14.63
C PHE A 68 4.41 13.50 -15.40
N GLU A 69 4.70 13.74 -16.66
CA GLU A 69 3.89 14.59 -17.54
C GLU A 69 2.48 14.05 -17.70
N GLU A 70 2.31 12.76 -17.95
CA GLU A 70 1.00 12.12 -18.05
C GLU A 70 0.19 12.22 -16.74
N ARG A 71 0.85 12.36 -15.58
CA ARG A 71 0.21 12.50 -14.25
C ARG A 71 0.06 13.96 -13.83
N ARG A 72 0.50 14.90 -14.69
CA ARG A 72 0.39 16.35 -14.49
C ARG A 72 0.92 16.75 -13.11
N GLY A 73 2.13 16.27 -12.78
CA GLY A 73 2.76 16.52 -11.49
C GLY A 73 1.96 15.94 -10.32
N GLN A 74 1.53 16.79 -9.39
CA GLN A 74 0.81 16.36 -8.19
C GLN A 74 -0.67 16.02 -8.44
N LEU A 75 -1.19 16.25 -9.64
CA LEU A 75 -2.63 16.19 -9.91
C LEU A 75 -3.21 14.77 -9.84
N TYR A 76 -2.55 13.79 -10.45
CA TYR A 76 -3.07 12.41 -10.54
C TYR A 76 -2.30 11.44 -9.65
N GLY A 77 -3.04 10.63 -8.90
CA GLY A 77 -2.48 9.50 -8.16
C GLY A 77 -2.23 8.26 -9.03
N PHE A 78 -1.39 7.35 -8.55
CA PHE A 78 -1.04 6.09 -9.20
C PHE A 78 -0.60 5.02 -8.18
N ARG A 79 -0.41 3.79 -8.65
CA ARG A 79 0.02 2.66 -7.82
C ARG A 79 1.54 2.66 -7.65
N TRP A 80 1.99 2.40 -6.42
CA TRP A 80 3.39 2.26 -6.07
C TRP A 80 3.64 0.97 -5.30
N ARG A 81 4.56 0.12 -5.76
CA ARG A 81 4.90 -1.11 -5.06
C ARG A 81 6.02 -0.88 -4.05
N ASP A 82 5.65 -0.77 -2.77
CA ASP A 82 6.59 -0.61 -1.66
C ASP A 82 7.29 -1.95 -1.34
N ARG A 83 8.56 -2.10 -1.73
CA ARG A 83 9.28 -3.37 -1.53
C ARG A 83 9.40 -3.79 -0.07
N LEU A 84 9.40 -2.85 0.88
CA LEU A 84 9.48 -3.17 2.30
C LEU A 84 8.16 -3.74 2.83
N ASP A 85 7.03 -3.30 2.26
CA ASP A 85 5.71 -3.47 2.84
C ASP A 85 4.63 -3.69 1.76
N HIS A 86 4.88 -4.55 0.77
CA HIS A 86 3.92 -4.89 -0.32
C HIS A 86 3.27 -6.27 -0.18
N SER A 87 3.57 -7.01 0.88
CA SER A 87 3.07 -8.38 1.09
C SER A 87 2.34 -8.50 2.43
N SER A 88 1.28 -9.32 2.48
CA SER A 88 0.65 -9.78 3.73
C SER A 88 1.54 -10.73 4.54
N ALA A 89 2.44 -11.44 3.84
CA ALA A 89 3.30 -12.46 4.43
C ALA A 89 4.41 -11.85 5.28
N PRO A 90 4.97 -12.63 6.23
CA PRO A 90 6.22 -12.28 6.89
C PRO A 90 7.36 -12.06 5.88
N PRO A 91 8.41 -11.30 6.26
CA PRO A 91 9.58 -11.10 5.39
C PRO A 91 10.15 -12.44 4.88
N ALA A 92 10.55 -12.46 3.61
CA ALA A 92 11.12 -13.62 2.92
C ALA A 92 10.23 -14.89 2.87
N SER A 93 8.91 -14.73 3.04
CA SER A 93 7.93 -15.81 2.87
C SER A 93 6.99 -15.51 1.70
N ASP A 94 6.53 -16.58 1.03
CA ASP A 94 5.46 -16.48 0.05
C ASP A 94 4.12 -16.21 0.72
N ILE A 95 3.19 -15.59 -0.03
CA ILE A 95 1.83 -15.33 0.45
C ILE A 95 1.07 -16.64 0.70
N SER A 96 0.46 -16.74 1.87
CA SER A 96 -0.42 -17.85 2.26
C SER A 96 -1.84 -17.32 2.50
N PRO A 97 -2.91 -18.07 2.16
CA PRO A 97 -4.27 -17.67 2.49
C PRO A 97 -4.51 -17.51 4.00
N LEU A 98 -3.55 -17.88 4.84
CA LEU A 98 -3.58 -17.78 6.30
C LEU A 98 -2.84 -16.55 6.86
N ASP A 99 -2.29 -15.67 6.02
CA ASP A 99 -1.40 -14.58 6.46
C ASP A 99 -2.07 -13.58 7.42
N GLN A 100 -3.23 -13.06 7.06
CA GLN A 100 -3.93 -12.01 7.80
C GLN A 100 -5.35 -12.44 8.13
N ALA A 101 -5.75 -12.33 9.41
CA ALA A 101 -7.13 -12.55 9.83
C ALA A 101 -8.00 -11.33 9.50
N LEU A 102 -9.01 -11.51 8.64
CA LEU A 102 -9.93 -10.44 8.22
C LEU A 102 -11.17 -10.34 9.14
N GLY A 103 -11.50 -11.43 9.85
CA GLY A 103 -12.62 -11.50 10.77
C GLY A 103 -13.20 -12.91 10.84
N ALA A 104 -14.41 -13.02 11.39
CA ALA A 104 -15.19 -14.25 11.38
C ALA A 104 -16.52 -14.02 10.66
N GLY A 105 -17.04 -15.07 10.02
CA GLY A 105 -18.39 -15.09 9.49
C GLY A 105 -19.43 -15.02 10.60
N ASP A 106 -20.60 -14.51 10.24
CA ASP A 106 -21.84 -14.51 11.03
C ASP A 106 -22.99 -15.19 10.29
N GLY A 107 -22.72 -15.77 9.11
CA GLY A 107 -23.72 -16.37 8.22
C GLY A 107 -24.46 -15.37 7.30
N ALA A 108 -24.20 -14.06 7.41
CA ALA A 108 -24.85 -13.02 6.59
C ALA A 108 -23.86 -12.07 5.91
N ARG A 109 -22.74 -11.75 6.57
CA ARG A 109 -21.69 -10.86 6.08
C ARG A 109 -20.92 -11.51 4.93
N ALA A 110 -21.11 -10.99 3.73
CA ALA A 110 -20.38 -11.43 2.54
C ALA A 110 -19.08 -10.65 2.30
N ALA A 111 -18.93 -9.44 2.84
CA ALA A 111 -17.83 -8.53 2.51
C ALA A 111 -16.79 -8.39 3.64
N PHE A 112 -15.52 -8.56 3.29
CA PHE A 112 -14.36 -8.46 4.19
C PHE A 112 -13.30 -7.55 3.58
N GLN A 113 -12.86 -6.54 4.33
CA GLN A 113 -11.78 -5.64 3.90
C GLN A 113 -10.44 -6.34 4.10
N LEU A 114 -9.56 -6.31 3.11
CA LEU A 114 -8.17 -6.73 3.28
C LEU A 114 -7.49 -5.80 4.30
N ILE A 115 -6.81 -6.39 5.28
CA ILE A 115 -6.13 -5.66 6.35
C ILE A 115 -4.75 -6.22 6.63
N LYS A 116 -3.79 -5.35 6.92
CA LYS A 116 -2.47 -5.74 7.43
C LYS A 116 -2.32 -5.29 8.87
N THR A 117 -1.98 -6.22 9.75
CA THR A 117 -1.74 -5.96 11.16
C THR A 117 -0.23 -5.85 11.43
N TYR A 118 0.18 -4.78 12.10
CA TYR A 118 1.56 -4.52 12.47
C TYR A 118 1.73 -4.62 13.99
N GLY A 119 2.74 -5.36 14.44
CA GLY A 119 2.95 -5.65 15.86
C GLY A 119 2.02 -6.73 16.40
N SER A 120 2.21 -7.12 17.66
CA SER A 120 1.52 -8.27 18.27
C SER A 120 1.00 -7.98 19.69
N THR A 121 1.88 -7.65 20.63
CA THR A 121 1.54 -7.79 22.06
C THR A 121 0.95 -6.52 22.70
N TYR A 122 1.43 -5.34 22.33
CA TYR A 122 1.11 -4.11 23.09
C TYR A 122 -0.12 -3.39 22.55
N ALA A 123 -0.03 -2.94 21.29
CA ALA A 123 -1.11 -2.26 20.60
C ALA A 123 -0.93 -2.50 19.10
N PRO A 124 -1.35 -3.67 18.58
CA PRO A 124 -1.29 -3.95 17.16
C PRO A 124 -1.99 -2.87 16.36
N TYR A 125 -1.33 -2.39 15.32
CA TYR A 125 -1.88 -1.39 14.42
C TYR A 125 -2.43 -2.10 13.19
N THR A 126 -3.74 -2.01 12.97
CA THR A 126 -4.39 -2.56 11.77
C THR A 126 -4.55 -1.47 10.72
N ARG A 127 -4.09 -1.76 9.50
CA ARG A 127 -4.21 -0.91 8.33
C ARG A 127 -5.15 -1.57 7.32
N SER A 128 -6.15 -0.85 6.85
CA SER A 128 -6.92 -1.24 5.67
C SER A 128 -6.03 -1.20 4.43
N ILE A 129 -6.03 -2.29 3.66
CA ILE A 129 -5.27 -2.42 2.43
C ILE A 129 -6.23 -2.26 1.25
N ALA A 130 -6.00 -1.20 0.47
CA ALA A 130 -6.58 -1.02 -0.86
C ALA A 130 -5.53 -1.37 -1.93
N LYS A 131 -5.94 -1.37 -3.20
CA LYS A 131 -5.06 -1.66 -4.35
C LYS A 131 -4.30 -2.99 -4.23
N PRO A 132 -4.95 -4.13 -3.89
CA PRO A 132 -4.26 -5.42 -3.99
C PRO A 132 -3.82 -5.67 -5.44
N VAL A 133 -2.72 -6.41 -5.59
CA VAL A 133 -2.22 -6.79 -6.91
C VAL A 133 -3.17 -7.84 -7.50
N PRO A 134 -3.75 -7.60 -8.68
CA PRO A 134 -4.63 -8.56 -9.33
C PRO A 134 -4.00 -9.95 -9.43
N GLY A 135 -4.77 -10.99 -9.10
CA GLY A 135 -4.29 -12.38 -9.12
C GLY A 135 -3.45 -12.83 -7.92
N SER A 136 -3.12 -11.93 -6.98
CA SER A 136 -2.36 -12.29 -5.77
C SER A 136 -3.23 -12.67 -4.57
N VAL A 137 -4.52 -12.34 -4.58
CA VAL A 137 -5.39 -12.51 -3.40
C VAL A 137 -5.79 -13.98 -3.24
N ARG A 138 -5.38 -14.57 -2.11
CA ARG A 138 -5.70 -15.93 -1.66
C ARG A 138 -6.50 -15.83 -0.36
N VAL A 139 -7.62 -16.54 -0.27
CA VAL A 139 -8.53 -16.47 0.89
C VAL A 139 -8.74 -17.86 1.44
N ALA A 140 -8.78 -17.99 2.78
CA ALA A 140 -9.23 -19.20 3.45
C ALA A 140 -10.43 -18.92 4.36
N VAL A 141 -11.31 -19.91 4.46
CA VAL A 141 -12.43 -19.95 5.40
C VAL A 141 -12.25 -21.17 6.29
N ALA A 142 -12.30 -20.97 7.61
CA ALA A 142 -12.02 -22.01 8.61
C ALA A 142 -10.69 -22.75 8.34
N GLY A 143 -9.67 -22.02 7.89
CA GLY A 143 -8.32 -22.54 7.62
C GLY A 143 -8.13 -23.25 6.28
N SER A 144 -9.19 -23.40 5.47
CA SER A 144 -9.12 -24.03 4.15
C SER A 144 -9.20 -22.99 3.04
N GLU A 145 -8.26 -23.03 2.09
CA GLU A 145 -8.24 -22.13 0.94
C GLU A 145 -9.48 -22.33 0.07
N VAL A 146 -10.04 -21.22 -0.40
CA VAL A 146 -11.21 -21.20 -1.28
C VAL A 146 -10.86 -20.58 -2.63
N ALA A 147 -11.58 -21.00 -3.68
CA ALA A 147 -11.28 -20.57 -5.04
C ALA A 147 -11.80 -19.16 -5.36
N SER A 148 -10.91 -18.33 -5.91
CA SER A 148 -11.27 -17.02 -6.46
C SER A 148 -12.13 -17.16 -7.71
N GLY A 149 -13.07 -16.24 -7.92
CA GLY A 149 -14.03 -16.22 -9.03
C GLY A 149 -15.24 -17.13 -8.86
N THR A 150 -15.15 -18.18 -8.04
CA THR A 150 -16.25 -19.13 -7.78
C THR A 150 -16.79 -19.05 -6.36
N VAL A 151 -15.91 -18.87 -5.36
CA VAL A 151 -16.32 -18.73 -3.95
C VAL A 151 -16.35 -17.25 -3.54
N PHE A 152 -15.37 -16.47 -4.01
CA PHE A 152 -15.26 -15.05 -3.72
C PHE A 152 -14.73 -14.26 -4.92
N THR A 153 -14.95 -12.94 -4.91
CA THR A 153 -14.30 -11.97 -5.80
C THR A 153 -13.60 -10.90 -4.97
N CYS A 154 -12.57 -10.25 -5.51
CA CYS A 154 -11.91 -9.11 -4.86
C CYS A 154 -11.97 -7.88 -5.76
N ASP A 155 -12.43 -6.75 -5.21
CA ASP A 155 -12.29 -5.45 -5.87
C ASP A 155 -10.85 -4.96 -5.70
N HIS A 156 -10.09 -4.95 -6.79
CA HIS A 156 -8.69 -4.55 -6.77
C HIS A 156 -8.48 -3.05 -6.60
N THR A 157 -9.52 -2.22 -6.56
CA THR A 157 -9.43 -0.79 -6.30
C THR A 157 -9.61 -0.46 -4.82
N THR A 158 -10.47 -1.20 -4.10
CA THR A 158 -10.83 -0.98 -2.69
C THR A 158 -10.21 -2.01 -1.74
N GLY A 159 -9.83 -3.19 -2.24
CA GLY A 159 -9.37 -4.31 -1.42
C GLY A 159 -10.50 -5.01 -0.67
N VAL A 160 -11.74 -4.93 -1.14
CA VAL A 160 -12.87 -5.65 -0.54
C VAL A 160 -12.98 -7.03 -1.17
N VAL A 161 -12.89 -8.07 -0.35
CA VAL A 161 -13.23 -9.46 -0.69
C VAL A 161 -14.72 -9.67 -0.46
N THR A 162 -15.43 -10.17 -1.47
CA THR A 162 -16.88 -10.44 -1.41
C THR A 162 -17.14 -11.91 -1.73
N PHE A 163 -17.75 -12.63 -0.79
CA PHE A 163 -18.20 -14.01 -0.99
C PHE A 163 -19.46 -14.06 -1.85
N LEU A 164 -19.51 -15.00 -2.79
CA LEU A 164 -20.66 -15.22 -3.66
C LEU A 164 -21.79 -15.95 -2.92
N GLY A 165 -23.00 -15.91 -3.49
CA GLY A 165 -24.17 -16.56 -2.89
C GLY A 165 -23.93 -18.05 -2.64
N GLY A 166 -24.35 -18.55 -1.46
CA GLY A 166 -24.10 -19.93 -1.03
C GLY A 166 -22.71 -20.17 -0.40
N HIS A 167 -21.81 -19.18 -0.46
CA HIS A 167 -20.46 -19.26 0.09
C HIS A 167 -20.19 -18.28 1.23
N ILE A 168 -21.24 -17.61 1.73
CA ILE A 168 -21.13 -16.70 2.87
C ILE A 168 -20.56 -17.48 4.07
N PRO A 169 -19.45 -17.03 4.68
CA PRO A 169 -18.85 -17.73 5.81
C PRO A 169 -19.85 -17.90 6.97
N ALA A 170 -19.98 -19.14 7.44
CA ALA A 170 -20.87 -19.47 8.55
C ALA A 170 -20.43 -18.76 9.85
N SER A 171 -21.35 -18.68 10.82
CA SER A 171 -21.06 -18.09 12.13
C SER A 171 -19.84 -18.72 12.78
N GLY A 172 -18.86 -17.89 13.13
CA GLY A 172 -17.60 -18.32 13.76
C GLY A 172 -16.54 -18.87 12.80
N ALA A 173 -16.83 -19.01 11.51
CA ALA A 173 -15.84 -19.41 10.52
C ALA A 173 -14.81 -18.29 10.31
N ALA A 174 -13.56 -18.52 10.69
CA ALA A 174 -12.49 -17.55 10.52
C ALA A 174 -12.22 -17.30 9.03
N VAL A 175 -12.13 -16.03 8.65
CA VAL A 175 -11.77 -15.58 7.30
C VAL A 175 -10.36 -15.00 7.36
N THR A 176 -9.46 -15.58 6.58
CA THR A 176 -8.07 -15.14 6.47
C THR A 176 -7.71 -14.90 5.01
N ALA A 177 -6.71 -14.06 4.74
CA ALA A 177 -6.21 -13.86 3.40
C ALA A 177 -4.72 -13.57 3.34
N GLY A 178 -4.09 -13.97 2.24
CA GLY A 178 -2.78 -13.53 1.80
C GLY A 178 -2.87 -12.83 0.45
N TYR A 179 -2.02 -11.82 0.22
CA TYR A 179 -2.08 -10.96 -0.95
C TYR A 179 -0.82 -10.10 -1.06
N LEU A 180 -0.55 -9.67 -2.29
CA LEU A 180 0.35 -8.55 -2.55
C LEU A 180 -0.48 -7.27 -2.74
N PHE A 181 0.09 -6.11 -2.45
CA PHE A 181 -0.60 -4.84 -2.61
C PHE A 181 0.33 -3.69 -3.01
N ASP A 182 -0.28 -2.70 -3.66
CA ASP A 182 0.37 -1.45 -4.00
C ASP A 182 -0.13 -0.32 -3.08
N VAL A 183 0.70 0.69 -2.86
CA VAL A 183 0.36 1.90 -2.12
C VAL A 183 -0.16 2.96 -3.10
N PRO A 184 -1.34 3.56 -2.88
CA PRO A 184 -1.77 4.70 -3.67
C PRO A 184 -0.93 5.93 -3.32
N VAL A 185 -0.21 6.47 -4.30
CA VAL A 185 0.66 7.63 -4.14
C VAL A 185 0.38 8.67 -5.22
N ARG A 186 0.97 9.85 -5.08
CA ARG A 186 1.19 10.83 -6.16
C ARG A 186 2.61 11.37 -6.06
N PHE A 187 3.06 12.09 -7.09
CA PHE A 187 4.23 12.94 -6.95
C PHE A 187 4.01 13.98 -5.84
N ASP A 188 5.05 14.28 -5.08
CA ASP A 188 5.06 15.29 -4.00
C ASP A 188 5.71 16.62 -4.48
N THR A 189 5.76 16.82 -5.80
CA THR A 189 6.29 18.01 -6.46
C THR A 189 5.61 18.21 -7.82
N ASP A 190 5.45 19.47 -8.25
CA ASP A 190 5.03 19.84 -9.61
C ASP A 190 6.22 20.18 -10.52
N TYR A 191 7.43 20.14 -9.98
CA TYR A 191 8.66 20.35 -10.73
C TYR A 191 9.58 19.14 -10.54
N LEU A 192 9.90 18.47 -11.64
CA LEU A 192 10.87 17.38 -11.69
C LEU A 192 12.18 17.93 -12.28
N GLU A 193 13.12 18.25 -11.39
CA GLU A 193 14.43 18.75 -11.80
C GLU A 193 15.28 17.64 -12.41
N VAL A 194 15.77 17.88 -13.62
CA VAL A 194 16.63 16.95 -14.35
C VAL A 194 17.90 17.68 -14.79
N ASP A 195 18.99 17.47 -14.06
CA ASP A 195 20.33 17.88 -14.48
C ASP A 195 21.05 16.70 -15.13
N LEU A 196 21.17 16.75 -16.46
CA LEU A 196 21.81 15.69 -17.25
C LEU A 196 23.32 15.58 -16.98
N SER A 197 24.00 16.68 -16.63
CA SER A 197 25.42 16.68 -16.31
C SER A 197 25.67 16.03 -14.94
N ALA A 198 24.87 16.40 -13.94
CA ALA A 198 24.93 15.76 -12.63
C ALA A 198 24.54 14.28 -12.70
N PHE A 199 23.51 13.94 -13.48
CA PHE A 199 23.09 12.55 -13.68
C PHE A 199 24.20 11.71 -14.34
N ALA A 200 24.85 12.24 -15.38
CA ALA A 200 26.02 11.59 -16.00
C ALA A 200 27.19 11.41 -15.02
N ALA A 201 27.32 12.29 -14.03
CA ALA A 201 28.29 12.18 -12.93
C ALA A 201 27.83 11.23 -11.79
N GLY A 202 26.68 10.57 -11.93
CA GLY A 202 26.15 9.61 -10.97
C GLY A 202 25.25 10.20 -9.88
N ALA A 203 24.81 11.45 -10.02
CA ALA A 203 23.83 12.03 -9.11
C ALA A 203 22.48 11.30 -9.22
N ILE A 204 21.85 11.09 -8.07
CA ILE A 204 20.54 10.46 -7.98
C ILE A 204 19.48 11.56 -8.15
N PRO A 205 18.60 11.48 -9.16
CA PRO A 205 17.54 12.48 -9.33
C PRO A 205 16.57 12.37 -8.15
N LYS A 206 16.00 13.50 -7.70
CA LYS A 206 15.04 13.49 -6.60
C LYS A 206 13.62 13.31 -7.16
N ILE A 207 12.97 12.21 -6.82
CA ILE A 207 11.62 11.89 -7.32
C ILE A 207 10.70 11.60 -6.12
N PRO A 208 10.24 12.65 -5.42
CA PRO A 208 9.53 12.46 -4.18
C PRO A 208 8.08 12.04 -4.45
N LEU A 209 7.65 10.99 -3.74
CA LEU A 209 6.29 10.46 -3.78
C LEU A 209 5.67 10.52 -2.39
N VAL A 210 4.36 10.69 -2.34
CA VAL A 210 3.62 10.72 -1.07
C VAL A 210 2.35 9.89 -1.15
N GLU A 211 2.10 9.10 -0.11
CA GLU A 211 0.86 8.33 0.05
C GLU A 211 -0.34 9.28 0.10
N ILE A 212 -1.37 8.91 -0.64
CA ILE A 212 -2.68 9.56 -0.66
C ILE A 212 -3.74 8.55 -0.21
N ARG A 213 -4.87 9.06 0.26
CA ARG A 213 -6.03 8.21 0.53
C ARG A 213 -7.02 8.40 -0.62
N PRO A 214 -7.40 7.32 -1.34
CA PRO A 214 -8.46 7.39 -2.32
C PRO A 214 -9.81 7.68 -1.67
#